data_AF-A9C349-F1
#
_entry.id   AF-A9C349-F1
#
_cell.length_a   1.000
_cell.length_b   1.000
_cell.length_c   1.000
_cell.angle_alpha   90.00
_cell.angle_beta   90.00
_cell.angle_gamma   90.00
#
_symmetry.space_group_name_H-M   'P 1'
#
loop_
_entity.id
_entity.type
_entity.pdbx_description
1 polymer ?
#
loop_
_entity_poly.entity_id
_entity_poly.type
_entity_poly.pdbx_seq_one_letter_code
_entity_poly.pdbx_strand_id
1 'polypeptide(L)'
;MAEAVCKKWLRAVIGLQCLLILAFVFRGWLLPDPLGPRLPSIQGNTVWIQSHGALHQFDRQGTRLQRLELAQLGLTPSVSSLQFIGEKTLWAHDQGRVHRCDLAMQRCVALDLPDLSTRGGYRWMRVTADEAQIVVSDASNHRVLVYQRDAASSAAQAYVLLKTYSEGLRFPNQTLQVGERMWVANTNRHQIAQIDTAQSTQAAPAVFPVEYAGLRSGRRFPFAMQLDGQQRLWVLVADSSMRGADLLLMDSQLRPERVLPLSPDQDPNAIAMVGQELLLPDMTQFTVHRVDLDGRVLEPFGDAPFRGELASARSSYEWGRRLPSFLLGSIGVLMALGLWLAWKAGELRQLGGKRWQEVGDTEASSAAVAPSPSQHAAQASQASEGKPLVTSVTALAGSTVKRRRALAMVGVLHCLVAGGMVYWFLPLLHQRDCGPDKSCDPTGMLGVLLVLLAVLPLCLYAWLWRKLKQLETMRIATDGHRIAVRMARRTRKFDASRVTCTRQHLWMGLRAIPLRLNGSPLFDEAAFRREILARLPQLQVRDGAWDFAVARHFWSNSGVLGKALVLLYVATLLGFVVRLLA
;
A
#
# COMPACT_ATOMS: atom_id res chain seq x y z
N MET A 1 8.60 -9.46 -39.30
CA MET A 1 8.42 -8.10 -38.74
C MET A 1 9.79 -7.45 -38.66
N ALA A 2 10.01 -6.29 -39.29
CA ALA A 2 11.32 -5.64 -39.31
C ALA A 2 11.75 -5.24 -37.89
N GLU A 3 13.03 -5.38 -37.55
CA GLU A 3 13.58 -5.12 -36.19
C GLU A 3 13.18 -3.73 -35.65
N ALA A 4 13.18 -2.71 -36.51
CA ALA A 4 12.74 -1.36 -36.20
C ALA A 4 11.27 -1.28 -35.75
N VAL A 5 10.39 -2.12 -36.33
CA VAL A 5 8.97 -2.21 -35.97
C VAL A 5 8.83 -2.79 -34.56
N CYS A 6 9.54 -3.89 -34.25
CA CYS A 6 9.53 -4.48 -32.90
C CYS A 6 10.02 -3.50 -31.82
N LYS A 7 11.04 -2.67 -32.10
CA LYS A 7 11.52 -1.65 -31.16
C LYS A 7 10.51 -0.54 -30.92
N LYS A 8 9.80 -0.10 -31.96
CA LYS A 8 8.72 0.90 -31.82
C LYS A 8 7.58 0.37 -30.96
N TRP A 9 7.17 -0.89 -31.18
CA TRP A 9 6.17 -1.57 -30.36
C TRP A 9 6.64 -1.78 -28.92
N LEU A 10 7.90 -2.15 -28.70
CA LEU A 10 8.45 -2.31 -27.35
C LEU A 10 8.34 -1.01 -26.54
N ARG A 11 8.69 0.14 -27.14
CA ARG A 11 8.55 1.44 -26.49
C ARG A 11 7.10 1.79 -26.20
N ALA A 12 6.18 1.48 -27.11
CA ALA A 12 4.74 1.69 -26.91
C ALA A 12 4.19 0.83 -25.76
N VAL A 13 4.60 -0.45 -25.68
CA VAL A 13 4.23 -1.36 -24.59
C VAL A 13 4.75 -0.86 -23.24
N ILE A 14 5.99 -0.39 -23.17
CA ILE A 14 6.56 0.20 -21.95
C ILE A 14 5.78 1.46 -21.53
N GLY A 15 5.48 2.35 -22.49
CA GLY A 15 4.69 3.55 -22.22
C GLY A 15 3.29 3.23 -21.69
N LEU A 16 2.60 2.26 -22.30
CA LEU A 16 1.29 1.80 -21.84
C LEU A 16 1.37 1.17 -20.45
N GLN A 17 2.41 0.39 -20.17
CA GLN A 17 2.62 -0.20 -18.85
C GLN A 17 2.81 0.87 -17.76
N CYS A 18 3.57 1.93 -18.03
CA CYS A 18 3.70 3.07 -17.13
C CYS A 18 2.35 3.76 -16.86
N LEU A 19 1.52 3.95 -17.90
CA LEU A 19 0.17 4.52 -17.74
C LEU A 19 -0.74 3.63 -16.88
N LEU A 20 -0.71 2.31 -17.07
CA LEU A 20 -1.49 1.39 -16.24
C LEU A 20 -1.04 1.37 -14.78
N ILE A 21 0.27 1.49 -14.53
CA ILE A 21 0.81 1.61 -13.17
C ILE A 21 0.34 2.93 -12.53
N LEU A 22 0.37 4.04 -13.27
CA LEU A 22 -0.17 5.32 -12.78
C LEU A 22 -1.66 5.20 -12.48
N ALA A 23 -2.46 4.61 -13.38
CA ALA A 23 -3.88 4.36 -13.15
C ALA A 23 -4.10 3.48 -11.91
N PHE A 24 -3.28 2.45 -11.70
CA PHE A 24 -3.34 1.61 -10.51
C PHE A 24 -3.04 2.39 -9.23
N VAL A 25 -2.00 3.23 -9.23
CA VAL A 25 -1.59 4.03 -8.07
C VAL A 25 -2.65 5.10 -7.73
N PHE A 26 -3.19 5.79 -8.74
CA PHE A 26 -4.12 6.90 -8.55
C PHE A 26 -5.61 6.51 -8.56
N ARG A 27 -5.94 5.21 -8.70
CA ARG A 27 -7.33 4.74 -8.83
C ARG A 27 -8.29 5.29 -7.79
N GLY A 28 -7.88 5.36 -6.52
CA GLY A 28 -8.75 5.78 -5.42
C GLY A 28 -9.06 7.28 -5.42
N TRP A 29 -8.26 8.08 -6.12
CA TRP A 29 -8.53 9.50 -6.34
C TRP A 29 -9.35 9.74 -7.60
N LEU A 30 -9.09 8.95 -8.65
CA LEU A 30 -9.78 9.06 -9.93
C LEU A 30 -11.21 8.51 -9.88
N LEU A 31 -11.44 7.50 -9.05
CA LEU A 31 -12.72 6.80 -8.88
C LEU A 31 -12.94 6.52 -7.38
N PRO A 32 -13.37 7.52 -6.59
CA PRO A 32 -13.75 7.26 -5.21
C PRO A 32 -14.93 6.30 -5.17
N ASP A 33 -14.91 5.36 -4.22
CA ASP A 33 -16.00 4.40 -4.07
C ASP A 33 -17.31 5.15 -3.75
N PRO A 34 -18.42 4.83 -4.41
CA PRO A 34 -19.70 5.43 -4.07
C PRO A 34 -20.07 5.04 -2.64
N LEU A 35 -20.54 6.01 -1.87
CA LEU A 35 -20.99 5.77 -0.49
C LEU A 35 -22.43 5.27 -0.52
N GLY A 36 -22.61 4.03 -0.06
CA GLY A 36 -23.92 3.43 0.17
C GLY A 36 -24.73 4.15 1.26
N PRO A 37 -25.98 3.70 1.51
CA PRO A 37 -26.89 4.34 2.45
C PRO A 37 -26.40 4.16 3.90
N ARG A 38 -26.51 5.21 4.71
CA ARG A 38 -26.10 5.22 6.13
C ARG A 38 -26.77 6.36 6.90
N LEU A 39 -26.51 6.40 8.21
CA LEU A 39 -26.95 7.45 9.14
C LEU A 39 -28.46 7.77 9.01
N PRO A 40 -29.34 6.76 9.20
CA PRO A 40 -30.77 7.00 9.20
C PRO A 40 -31.12 7.88 10.40
N SER A 41 -31.92 8.92 10.18
CA SER A 41 -32.39 9.81 11.24
C SER A 41 -33.85 10.16 11.04
N ILE A 42 -34.59 10.29 12.14
CA ILE A 42 -36.01 10.62 12.13
C ILE A 42 -36.20 12.11 12.41
N GLN A 43 -37.09 12.74 11.65
CA GLN A 43 -37.52 14.12 11.86
C GLN A 43 -39.05 14.16 11.72
N GLY A 44 -39.76 14.13 12.86
CA GLY A 44 -41.22 14.07 12.88
C GLY A 44 -41.77 12.85 12.15
N ASN A 45 -42.45 13.07 11.02
CA ASN A 45 -42.99 12.01 10.16
C ASN A 45 -42.08 11.65 8.98
N THR A 46 -40.89 12.23 8.90
CA THR A 46 -39.96 11.99 7.79
C THR A 46 -38.74 11.22 8.24
N VAL A 47 -38.18 10.46 7.29
CA VAL A 47 -36.95 9.69 7.46
C VAL A 47 -35.88 10.31 6.59
N TRP A 48 -34.72 10.57 7.15
CA TRP A 48 -33.56 11.07 6.43
C TRP A 48 -32.47 10.00 6.35
N ILE A 49 -31.93 9.77 5.17
CA ILE A 49 -30.85 8.81 4.94
C ILE A 49 -29.73 9.50 4.17
N GLN A 50 -28.49 9.36 4.64
CA GLN A 50 -27.33 9.82 3.89
C GLN A 50 -26.95 8.75 2.86
N SER A 51 -26.81 9.15 1.61
CA SER A 51 -26.39 8.25 0.52
C SER A 51 -25.87 9.08 -0.65
N HIS A 52 -24.79 8.62 -1.29
CA HIS A 52 -24.20 9.27 -2.48
C HIS A 52 -23.80 10.74 -2.28
N GLY A 53 -23.36 11.11 -1.08
CA GLY A 53 -22.98 12.51 -0.79
C GLY A 53 -24.17 13.46 -0.62
N ALA A 54 -25.39 12.93 -0.50
CA ALA A 54 -26.60 13.70 -0.25
C ALA A 54 -27.39 13.14 0.94
N LEU A 55 -28.26 13.97 1.49
CA LEU A 55 -29.32 13.59 2.41
C LEU A 55 -30.61 13.44 1.61
N HIS A 56 -31.23 12.27 1.71
CA HIS A 56 -32.51 11.97 1.06
C HIS A 56 -33.58 11.97 2.14
N GLN A 57 -34.60 12.80 1.98
CA GLN A 57 -35.78 12.80 2.85
C GLN A 57 -36.86 11.93 2.24
N PHE A 58 -37.47 11.10 3.07
CA PHE A 58 -38.57 10.22 2.71
C PHE A 58 -39.75 10.44 3.66
N ASP A 59 -40.95 10.11 3.19
CA ASP A 59 -42.06 9.83 4.10
C ASP A 59 -41.83 8.49 4.86
N ARG A 60 -42.76 8.09 5.71
CA ARG A 60 -42.65 6.82 6.46
C ARG A 60 -42.77 5.58 5.57
N GLN A 61 -43.39 5.72 4.40
CA GLN A 61 -43.61 4.64 3.43
C GLN A 61 -42.39 4.43 2.52
N GLY A 62 -41.45 5.36 2.52
CA GLY A 62 -40.24 5.33 1.70
C GLY A 62 -40.37 6.10 0.39
N THR A 63 -41.40 6.92 0.18
CA THR A 63 -41.46 7.83 -0.98
C THR A 63 -40.48 8.97 -0.77
N ARG A 64 -39.57 9.21 -1.73
CA ARG A 64 -38.61 10.30 -1.62
C ARG A 64 -39.31 11.64 -1.80
N LEU A 65 -39.20 12.49 -0.79
CA LEU A 65 -39.79 13.84 -0.78
C LEU A 65 -38.81 14.87 -1.32
N GLN A 66 -37.53 14.77 -0.94
CA GLN A 66 -36.48 15.67 -1.43
C GLN A 66 -35.08 15.06 -1.30
N ARG A 67 -34.13 15.70 -1.96
CA ARG A 67 -32.70 15.40 -1.92
C ARG A 67 -31.92 16.68 -1.70
N LEU A 68 -31.03 16.68 -0.72
CA LEU A 68 -30.18 17.80 -0.34
C LEU A 68 -28.71 17.39 -0.41
N GLU A 69 -27.95 18.01 -1.30
CA GLU A 69 -26.53 17.70 -1.45
C GLU A 69 -25.75 18.17 -0.22
N LEU A 70 -24.90 17.31 0.37
CA LEU A 70 -24.09 17.68 1.53
C LEU A 70 -23.13 18.83 1.20
N ALA A 71 -22.63 18.86 -0.04
CA ALA A 71 -21.75 19.93 -0.51
C ALA A 71 -22.43 21.32 -0.50
N GLN A 72 -23.75 21.38 -0.74
CA GLN A 72 -24.51 22.64 -0.66
C GLN A 72 -24.55 23.17 0.77
N LEU A 73 -24.57 22.27 1.76
CA LEU A 73 -24.51 22.60 3.17
C LEU A 73 -23.08 22.95 3.65
N GLY A 74 -22.05 22.76 2.80
CA GLY A 74 -20.64 22.87 3.19
C GLY A 74 -20.12 21.65 3.96
N LEU A 75 -20.80 20.51 3.88
CA LEU A 75 -20.40 19.25 4.48
C LEU A 75 -19.78 18.31 3.43
N THR A 76 -18.89 17.43 3.87
CA THR A 76 -18.32 16.39 3.02
C THR A 76 -19.20 15.13 3.01
N PRO A 77 -19.01 14.23 2.03
CA PRO A 77 -19.68 12.93 2.06
C PRO A 77 -19.31 12.03 3.26
N SER A 78 -18.26 12.35 4.03
CA SER A 78 -17.72 11.50 5.11
C SER A 78 -18.23 11.85 6.52
N VAL A 79 -19.32 12.62 6.64
CA VAL A 79 -20.02 12.88 7.92
C VAL A 79 -20.13 11.61 8.76
N SER A 80 -19.78 11.63 10.05
CA SER A 80 -19.81 10.42 10.89
C SER A 80 -21.05 10.30 11.76
N SER A 81 -21.79 11.39 11.96
CA SER A 81 -22.99 11.44 12.78
C SER A 81 -23.90 12.58 12.33
N LEU A 82 -25.22 12.35 12.35
CA LEU A 82 -26.25 13.32 11.98
C LEU A 82 -27.39 13.26 13.00
N GLN A 83 -27.97 14.39 13.34
CA GLN A 83 -29.18 14.47 14.15
C GLN A 83 -29.99 15.71 13.77
N PHE A 84 -31.30 15.54 13.57
CA PHE A 84 -32.20 16.66 13.34
C PHE A 84 -32.79 17.16 14.68
N ILE A 85 -32.88 18.48 14.82
CA ILE A 85 -33.52 19.15 15.96
C ILE A 85 -34.58 20.09 15.40
N GLY A 86 -35.86 19.81 15.68
CA GLY A 86 -36.99 20.49 15.03
C GLY A 86 -37.00 20.28 13.51
N GLU A 87 -37.67 21.18 12.77
CA GLU A 87 -37.85 21.05 11.31
C GLU A 87 -36.70 21.67 10.50
N LYS A 88 -36.01 22.67 11.05
CA LYS A 88 -35.07 23.52 10.30
C LYS A 88 -33.61 23.37 10.69
N THR A 89 -33.30 22.61 11.74
CA THR A 89 -31.93 22.47 12.23
C THR A 89 -31.42 21.05 12.04
N LEU A 90 -30.27 20.93 11.38
CA LEU A 90 -29.49 19.70 11.32
C LEU A 90 -28.19 19.91 12.09
N TRP A 91 -27.81 18.90 12.86
CA TRP A 91 -26.49 18.82 13.46
C TRP A 91 -25.71 17.70 12.76
N ALA A 92 -24.47 17.98 12.36
CA ALA A 92 -23.56 17.00 11.77
C ALA A 92 -22.19 16.97 12.47
N HIS A 93 -21.55 15.81 12.56
CA HIS A 93 -20.10 15.74 12.82
C HIS A 93 -19.37 15.45 11.51
N ASP A 94 -18.53 16.38 11.06
CA ASP A 94 -17.81 16.31 9.81
C ASP A 94 -16.42 16.97 9.92
N GLN A 95 -15.43 16.41 9.23
CA GLN A 95 -14.03 16.88 9.25
C GLN A 95 -13.46 17.10 10.66
N GLY A 96 -13.87 16.28 11.63
CA GLY A 96 -13.40 16.37 13.02
C GLY A 96 -14.03 17.50 13.84
N ARG A 97 -15.06 18.18 13.33
CA ARG A 97 -15.81 19.22 14.04
C ARG A 97 -17.29 18.90 14.10
N VAL A 98 -17.97 19.47 15.09
CA VAL A 98 -19.43 19.49 15.16
C VAL A 98 -19.92 20.72 14.40
N HIS A 99 -20.93 20.55 13.56
CA HIS A 99 -21.55 21.58 12.74
C HIS A 99 -23.02 21.70 13.10
N ARG A 100 -23.50 22.94 13.20
CA ARG A 100 -24.92 23.28 13.28
C ARG A 100 -25.34 23.87 11.94
N CYS A 101 -26.36 23.29 11.34
CA CYS A 101 -26.83 23.63 10.00
C CYS A 101 -28.25 24.18 10.05
N ASP A 102 -28.44 25.32 9.41
CA ASP A 102 -29.76 25.85 9.10
C ASP A 102 -30.16 25.32 7.72
N LEU A 103 -31.20 24.49 7.67
CA LEU A 103 -31.69 23.85 6.45
C LEU A 103 -32.42 24.83 5.53
N ALA A 104 -33.02 25.90 6.08
CA ALA A 104 -33.68 26.92 5.28
C ALA A 104 -32.65 27.82 4.58
N MET A 105 -31.54 28.12 5.25
CA MET A 105 -30.41 28.86 4.66
C MET A 105 -29.41 27.96 3.93
N GLN A 106 -29.60 26.63 4.00
CA GLN A 106 -28.68 25.62 3.48
C GLN A 106 -27.22 25.86 3.89
N ARG A 107 -26.99 26.21 5.15
CA ARG A 107 -25.66 26.61 5.62
C ARG A 107 -25.32 25.94 6.95
N CYS A 108 -24.16 25.32 7.00
CA CYS A 108 -23.56 24.83 8.24
C CYS A 108 -22.53 25.80 8.80
N VAL A 109 -22.49 25.89 10.12
CA VAL A 109 -21.46 26.60 10.89
C VAL A 109 -20.77 25.58 11.77
N ALA A 110 -19.45 25.47 11.62
CA ALA A 110 -18.62 24.65 12.48
C ALA A 110 -18.50 25.31 13.86
N LEU A 111 -18.71 24.52 14.91
CA LEU A 111 -18.50 24.94 16.28
C LEU A 111 -17.07 24.69 16.71
N ASP A 112 -16.59 25.54 17.60
CA ASP A 112 -15.37 25.31 18.35
C ASP A 112 -15.75 24.70 19.70
N LEU A 113 -15.45 23.41 19.86
CA LEU A 113 -15.72 22.68 21.10
C LEU A 113 -14.39 22.43 21.81
N PRO A 114 -14.21 22.93 23.05
CA PRO A 114 -12.95 22.80 23.75
C PRO A 114 -12.56 21.32 23.94
N ASP A 115 -11.26 21.03 23.87
CA ASP A 115 -10.66 19.70 23.99
C ASP A 115 -11.07 18.66 22.93
N LEU A 116 -11.94 19.01 21.98
CA LEU A 116 -12.26 18.15 20.85
C LEU A 116 -11.19 18.31 19.77
N SER A 117 -10.47 17.21 19.46
CA SER A 117 -9.44 17.27 18.44
C SER A 117 -10.02 17.54 17.05
N THR A 118 -9.44 18.49 16.33
CA THR A 118 -9.77 18.80 14.93
C THR A 118 -9.25 17.76 13.93
N ARG A 119 -8.53 16.72 14.38
CA ARG A 119 -8.12 15.62 13.52
C ARG A 119 -9.34 14.80 13.10
N GLY A 120 -9.34 14.36 11.85
CA GLY A 120 -10.36 13.45 11.33
C GLY A 120 -10.34 12.12 12.09
N GLY A 121 -11.41 11.86 12.83
CA GLY A 121 -11.65 10.63 13.58
C GLY A 121 -13.15 10.33 13.61
N TYR A 122 -13.51 9.06 13.79
CA TYR A 122 -14.91 8.69 13.96
C TYR A 122 -15.44 9.24 15.28
N ARG A 123 -16.53 10.02 15.20
CA ARG A 123 -17.25 10.48 16.38
C ARG A 123 -18.74 10.35 16.17
N TRP A 124 -19.41 9.90 17.21
CA TRP A 124 -20.85 9.99 17.33
C TRP A 124 -21.20 11.23 18.13
N MET A 125 -22.30 11.89 17.80
CA MET A 125 -22.79 13.01 18.60
C MET A 125 -24.28 12.96 18.82
N ARG A 126 -24.70 13.57 19.94
CA ARG A 126 -26.08 13.81 20.30
C ARG A 126 -26.21 15.23 20.84
N VAL A 127 -27.29 15.89 20.49
CA VAL A 127 -27.67 17.23 20.95
C VAL A 127 -29.04 17.13 21.62
N THR A 128 -29.24 17.86 22.72
CA THR A 128 -30.55 17.95 23.38
C THR A 128 -31.54 18.77 22.52
N ALA A 129 -32.84 18.57 22.73
CA ALA A 129 -33.87 19.20 21.89
C ALA A 129 -33.87 20.75 21.98
N ASP A 130 -33.51 21.28 23.14
CA ASP A 130 -33.30 22.71 23.40
C ASP A 130 -31.91 23.20 22.97
N GLU A 131 -31.09 22.31 22.41
CA GLU A 131 -29.70 22.55 22.05
C GLU A 131 -28.82 23.06 23.20
N ALA A 132 -29.22 22.81 24.45
CA ALA A 132 -28.47 23.23 25.63
C ALA A 132 -27.21 22.37 25.86
N GLN A 133 -27.22 21.10 25.43
CA GLN A 133 -26.10 20.19 25.60
C GLN A 133 -25.73 19.46 24.32
N ILE A 134 -24.43 19.24 24.15
CA ILE A 134 -23.86 18.38 23.10
C ILE A 134 -23.06 17.27 23.78
N VAL A 135 -23.39 16.03 23.48
CA VAL A 135 -22.64 14.84 23.88
C VAL A 135 -21.87 14.35 22.67
N VAL A 136 -20.56 14.21 22.78
CA VAL A 136 -19.68 13.68 21.72
C VAL A 136 -18.97 12.43 22.22
N SER A 137 -19.19 11.32 21.53
CA SER A 137 -18.37 10.11 21.70
C SER A 137 -17.10 10.23 20.86
N ASP A 138 -15.99 10.54 21.51
CA ASP A 138 -14.67 10.70 20.89
C ASP A 138 -13.96 9.33 20.88
N ALA A 139 -14.43 8.44 20.00
CA ALA A 139 -14.09 7.02 20.00
C ALA A 139 -12.58 6.76 20.00
N SER A 140 -11.86 7.51 19.15
CA SER A 140 -10.40 7.43 18.98
C SER A 140 -9.61 7.85 20.22
N ASN A 141 -10.21 8.63 21.13
CA ASN A 141 -9.59 9.03 22.40
C ASN A 141 -10.25 8.36 23.62
N HIS A 142 -11.08 7.33 23.39
CA HIS A 142 -11.68 6.48 24.42
C HIS A 142 -12.46 7.23 25.49
N ARG A 143 -13.19 8.27 25.10
CA ARG A 143 -13.92 9.12 26.02
C ARG A 143 -15.23 9.63 25.43
N VAL A 144 -16.14 10.03 26.31
CA VAL A 144 -17.36 10.77 25.97
C VAL A 144 -17.28 12.15 26.61
N LEU A 145 -17.50 13.19 25.81
CA LEU A 145 -17.44 14.59 26.22
C LEU A 145 -18.87 15.13 26.27
N VAL A 146 -19.21 15.86 27.32
CA VAL A 146 -20.49 16.56 27.47
C VAL A 146 -20.22 18.03 27.55
N TYR A 147 -20.79 18.78 26.63
CA TYR A 147 -20.70 20.23 26.54
C TYR A 147 -22.02 20.86 26.93
N GLN A 148 -21.95 22.01 27.59
CA GLN A 148 -23.09 22.84 27.94
C GLN A 148 -22.99 24.17 27.19
N ARG A 149 -24.10 24.65 26.66
CA ARG A 149 -24.18 25.97 26.03
C ARG A 149 -23.84 27.03 27.06
N ASP A 150 -22.91 27.91 26.72
CA ASP A 150 -22.51 29.02 27.57
C ASP A 150 -23.54 30.15 27.46
N ALA A 151 -24.32 30.35 28.53
CA ALA A 151 -25.32 31.41 28.60
C ALA A 151 -24.71 32.81 28.82
N ALA A 152 -23.46 32.89 29.30
CA ALA A 152 -22.77 34.15 29.57
C ALA A 152 -22.03 34.70 28.34
N SER A 153 -21.82 33.87 27.32
CA SER A 153 -21.15 34.28 26.09
C SER A 153 -22.04 35.11 25.18
N SER A 154 -21.53 36.25 24.72
CA SER A 154 -22.15 37.06 23.66
C SER A 154 -21.96 36.43 22.27
N ALA A 155 -21.07 35.45 22.12
CA ALA A 155 -20.91 34.70 20.89
C ALA A 155 -22.05 33.67 20.77
N ALA A 156 -22.91 33.85 19.77
CA ALA A 156 -23.95 32.89 19.45
C ALA A 156 -23.31 31.49 19.25
N GLN A 157 -23.79 30.50 20.01
CA GLN A 157 -23.38 29.09 19.94
C GLN A 157 -22.04 28.73 20.60
N ALA A 158 -21.59 29.48 21.61
CA ALA A 158 -20.47 29.04 22.45
C ALA A 158 -20.87 27.88 23.39
N TYR A 159 -19.97 26.91 23.55
CA TYR A 159 -20.15 25.77 24.46
C TYR A 159 -18.90 25.59 25.33
N VAL A 160 -19.12 25.22 26.59
CA VAL A 160 -18.07 24.86 27.55
C VAL A 160 -18.10 23.38 27.83
N LEU A 161 -16.93 22.77 28.05
CA LEU A 161 -16.84 21.37 28.45
C LEU A 161 -17.33 21.23 29.90
N LEU A 162 -18.40 20.46 30.09
CA LEU A 162 -19.01 20.22 31.39
C LEU A 162 -18.47 18.94 32.04
N LYS A 163 -18.41 17.84 31.28
CA LYS A 163 -17.97 16.53 31.79
C LYS A 163 -17.16 15.76 30.75
N THR A 164 -16.20 14.98 31.24
CA THR A 164 -15.45 13.99 30.45
C THR A 164 -15.58 12.64 31.13
N TYR A 165 -16.21 11.68 30.46
CA TYR A 165 -16.29 10.29 30.89
C TYR A 165 -15.25 9.48 30.12
N SER A 166 -14.26 8.93 30.82
CA SER A 166 -13.22 8.06 30.23
C SER A 166 -13.09 6.72 30.96
N GLU A 167 -13.55 6.64 32.21
CA GLU A 167 -13.37 5.46 33.04
C GLU A 167 -14.09 4.24 32.46
N GLY A 168 -13.39 3.12 32.33
CA GLY A 168 -13.93 1.88 31.76
C GLY A 168 -14.28 1.92 30.26
N LEU A 169 -14.08 3.02 29.54
CA LEU A 169 -14.42 3.15 28.12
C LEU A 169 -13.25 2.76 27.21
N ARG A 170 -13.54 2.06 26.11
CA ARG A 170 -12.59 1.79 25.03
C ARG A 170 -13.32 1.79 23.70
N PHE A 171 -12.97 2.77 22.87
CA PHE A 171 -13.61 3.02 21.58
C PHE A 171 -15.14 3.15 21.68
N PRO A 172 -15.65 4.10 22.50
CA PRO A 172 -17.08 4.32 22.65
C PRO A 172 -17.67 4.83 21.32
N ASN A 173 -18.58 4.08 20.71
CA ASN A 173 -19.19 4.42 19.42
C ASN A 173 -20.48 5.23 19.62
N GLN A 174 -21.66 4.64 19.44
CA GLN A 174 -22.92 5.35 19.63
C GLN A 174 -23.23 5.59 21.11
N THR A 175 -23.79 6.76 21.42
CA THR A 175 -24.40 7.07 22.72
C THR A 175 -25.91 7.20 22.57
N LEU A 176 -26.65 6.76 23.59
CA LEU A 176 -28.10 6.83 23.67
C LEU A 176 -28.52 7.32 25.06
N GLN A 177 -29.34 8.36 25.13
CA GLN A 177 -29.86 8.87 26.41
C GLN A 177 -31.15 8.15 26.78
N VAL A 178 -31.20 7.62 28.00
CA VAL A 178 -32.34 6.89 28.57
C VAL A 178 -32.60 7.42 29.97
N GLY A 179 -33.52 8.38 30.09
CA GLY A 179 -33.74 9.13 31.34
C GLY A 179 -32.47 9.84 31.79
N GLU A 180 -32.08 9.68 33.05
CA GLU A 180 -30.84 10.23 33.63
C GLU A 180 -29.59 9.41 33.31
N ARG A 181 -29.73 8.33 32.53
CA ARG A 181 -28.63 7.44 32.17
C ARG A 181 -28.26 7.62 30.71
N MET A 182 -26.97 7.48 30.42
CA MET A 182 -26.44 7.46 29.07
C MET A 182 -25.87 6.07 28.80
N TRP A 183 -26.39 5.40 27.78
CA TRP A 183 -25.88 4.12 27.32
C TRP A 183 -24.86 4.36 26.22
N VAL A 184 -23.77 3.62 26.25
CA VAL A 184 -22.64 3.77 25.33
C VAL A 184 -22.31 2.40 24.77
N ALA A 185 -22.25 2.30 23.43
CA ALA A 185 -21.69 1.14 22.76
C ALA A 185 -20.18 1.13 23.01
N ASN A 186 -19.74 0.40 24.04
CA ASN A 186 -18.34 0.34 24.46
C ASN A 186 -17.63 -0.75 23.65
N THR A 187 -17.43 -0.44 22.37
CA THR A 187 -17.12 -1.35 21.27
C THR A 187 -15.98 -2.31 21.60
N ASN A 188 -14.83 -1.80 22.03
CA ASN A 188 -13.64 -2.63 22.26
C ASN A 188 -13.62 -3.28 23.65
N ARG A 189 -14.64 -3.01 24.47
CA ARG A 189 -14.95 -3.77 25.69
C ARG A 189 -16.07 -4.79 25.47
N HIS A 190 -16.63 -4.89 24.26
CA HIS A 190 -17.68 -5.84 23.90
C HIS A 190 -18.92 -5.78 24.81
N GLN A 191 -19.32 -4.57 25.21
CA GLN A 191 -20.39 -4.35 26.18
C GLN A 191 -21.14 -3.05 25.92
N ILE A 192 -22.34 -2.96 26.46
CA ILE A 192 -23.03 -1.68 26.64
C ILE A 192 -22.65 -1.14 28.02
N ALA A 193 -22.09 0.07 28.05
CA ALA A 193 -21.80 0.77 29.30
C ALA A 193 -22.93 1.75 29.61
N GLN A 194 -23.45 1.68 30.83
CA GLN A 194 -24.48 2.58 31.35
C GLN A 194 -23.84 3.55 32.34
N ILE A 195 -23.77 4.81 31.93
CA ILE A 195 -23.25 5.91 32.72
C ILE A 195 -24.43 6.62 33.37
N ASP A 196 -24.39 6.75 34.70
CA ASP A 196 -25.29 7.66 35.42
C ASP A 196 -24.79 9.09 35.23
N THR A 197 -25.58 9.92 34.54
CA THR A 197 -25.14 11.28 34.19
C THR A 197 -25.19 12.23 35.38
N ALA A 198 -25.87 11.88 36.47
CA ALA A 198 -25.87 12.65 37.71
C ALA A 198 -24.62 12.38 38.57
N GLN A 199 -24.02 11.21 38.44
CA GLN A 199 -22.84 10.81 39.23
C GLN A 199 -21.53 11.46 38.76
N SER A 200 -20.49 11.28 39.57
CA SER A 200 -19.12 11.69 39.27
C SER A 200 -18.62 11.03 37.99
N THR A 201 -17.82 11.75 37.20
CA THR A 201 -17.19 11.23 35.99
C THR A 201 -16.12 10.15 36.25
N GLN A 202 -15.70 10.01 37.51
CA GLN A 202 -14.77 8.98 37.97
C GLN A 202 -15.46 7.67 38.37
N ALA A 203 -16.80 7.66 38.47
CA ALA A 203 -17.53 6.44 38.76
C ALA A 203 -17.46 5.49 37.56
N ALA A 204 -17.12 4.22 37.82
CA ALA A 204 -17.16 3.20 36.78
C ALA A 204 -18.61 3.00 36.29
N PRO A 205 -18.84 2.87 34.98
CA PRO A 205 -20.18 2.61 34.46
C PRO A 205 -20.66 1.20 34.87
N ALA A 206 -21.98 1.02 35.00
CA ALA A 206 -22.55 -0.32 34.99
C ALA A 206 -22.36 -0.92 33.58
N VAL A 207 -22.00 -2.20 33.50
CA VAL A 207 -21.63 -2.83 32.22
C VAL A 207 -22.48 -4.06 31.94
N PHE A 208 -22.87 -4.20 30.67
CA PHE A 208 -23.76 -5.26 30.20
C PHE A 208 -23.13 -5.91 28.96
N PRO A 209 -22.65 -7.16 29.05
CA PRO A 209 -21.99 -7.81 27.92
C PRO A 209 -22.96 -8.05 26.78
N VAL A 210 -22.48 -7.92 25.53
CA VAL A 210 -23.28 -8.30 24.34
C VAL A 210 -23.06 -9.74 23.92
N GLU A 211 -22.26 -10.51 24.66
CA GLU A 211 -22.01 -11.92 24.37
C GLU A 211 -23.31 -12.73 24.47
N TYR A 212 -23.59 -13.49 23.41
CA TYR A 212 -24.79 -14.31 23.30
C TYR A 212 -24.52 -15.48 22.36
N ALA A 213 -24.98 -16.68 22.72
CA ALA A 213 -24.70 -17.91 21.98
C ALA A 213 -25.23 -17.91 20.54
N GLY A 214 -26.27 -17.13 20.25
CA GLY A 214 -26.84 -16.98 18.91
C GLY A 214 -26.07 -16.04 17.98
N LEU A 215 -25.05 -15.31 18.46
CA LEU A 215 -24.22 -14.48 17.59
C LEU A 215 -23.31 -15.33 16.70
N ARG A 216 -23.11 -14.89 15.46
CA ARG A 216 -22.15 -15.54 14.55
C ARG A 216 -20.74 -15.42 15.13
N SER A 217 -19.89 -16.40 14.82
CA SER A 217 -18.52 -16.44 15.35
C SER A 217 -17.76 -15.13 15.11
N GLY A 218 -17.13 -14.61 16.16
CA GLY A 218 -16.34 -13.38 16.14
C GLY A 218 -17.15 -12.08 16.24
N ARG A 219 -18.49 -12.11 16.29
CA ARG A 219 -19.32 -10.91 16.45
C ARG A 219 -19.40 -10.56 17.93
N ARG A 220 -18.75 -9.48 18.31
CA ARG A 220 -18.66 -9.02 19.71
C ARG A 220 -18.42 -7.52 19.86
N PHE A 221 -18.42 -6.76 18.77
CA PHE A 221 -18.09 -5.34 18.77
C PHE A 221 -19.38 -4.52 18.57
N PRO A 222 -20.08 -4.12 19.66
CA PRO A 222 -21.29 -3.32 19.53
C PRO A 222 -20.95 -1.91 19.07
N PHE A 223 -21.74 -1.33 18.17
CA PHE A 223 -21.41 -0.01 17.64
C PHE A 223 -22.58 0.92 17.37
N ALA A 224 -23.75 0.36 17.08
CA ALA A 224 -24.97 1.13 16.90
C ALA A 224 -26.12 0.50 17.69
N MET A 225 -27.02 1.34 18.18
CA MET A 225 -28.07 0.96 19.11
C MET A 225 -29.36 1.75 18.87
N GLN A 226 -30.50 1.12 19.11
CA GLN A 226 -31.82 1.75 19.03
C GLN A 226 -32.76 1.15 20.08
N LEU A 227 -33.46 2.02 20.81
CA LEU A 227 -34.55 1.58 21.70
C LEU A 227 -35.85 1.42 20.92
N ASP A 228 -36.64 0.43 21.31
CA ASP A 228 -38.03 0.29 20.87
C ASP A 228 -39.05 0.81 21.89
N GLY A 229 -40.34 0.76 21.51
CA GLY A 229 -41.43 1.21 22.37
C GLY A 229 -41.61 0.40 23.66
N GLN A 230 -41.01 -0.78 23.76
CA GLN A 230 -41.03 -1.65 24.94
C GLN A 230 -39.78 -1.48 25.82
N GLN A 231 -38.96 -0.46 25.56
CA GLN A 231 -37.67 -0.24 26.23
C GLN A 231 -36.66 -1.38 26.04
N ARG A 232 -36.82 -2.19 24.99
CA ARG A 232 -35.80 -3.18 24.60
C ARG A 232 -34.76 -2.51 23.70
N LEU A 233 -33.52 -2.96 23.83
CA LEU A 233 -32.39 -2.40 23.12
C LEU A 233 -31.99 -3.29 21.94
N TRP A 234 -32.09 -2.73 20.75
CA TRP A 234 -31.56 -3.31 19.53
C TRP A 234 -30.11 -2.86 19.34
N VAL A 235 -29.19 -3.79 19.12
CA VAL A 235 -27.75 -3.52 19.03
C VAL A 235 -27.18 -4.18 17.79
N LEU A 236 -26.46 -3.41 16.97
CA LEU A 236 -25.62 -3.95 15.91
C LEU A 236 -24.26 -4.37 16.48
N VAL A 237 -23.92 -5.65 16.32
CA VAL A 237 -22.71 -6.28 16.86
C VAL A 237 -21.88 -6.83 15.71
N ALA A 238 -20.73 -6.21 15.42
CA ALA A 238 -19.87 -6.55 14.29
C ALA A 238 -18.69 -7.46 14.67
N ASP A 239 -17.98 -7.92 13.65
CA ASP A 239 -16.66 -8.56 13.79
C ASP A 239 -15.55 -7.54 14.13
N SER A 240 -14.32 -8.01 14.33
CA SER A 240 -13.17 -7.15 14.66
C SER A 240 -12.76 -6.16 13.56
N SER A 241 -13.29 -6.33 12.35
CA SER A 241 -13.11 -5.39 11.24
C SER A 241 -14.29 -4.43 11.07
N MET A 242 -15.22 -4.42 12.03
CA MET A 242 -16.45 -3.63 12.01
C MET A 242 -17.34 -3.96 10.80
N ARG A 243 -17.40 -5.25 10.43
CA ARG A 243 -18.21 -5.78 9.31
C ARG A 243 -19.03 -7.00 9.71
N GLY A 244 -19.95 -7.35 8.84
CA GLY A 244 -20.85 -8.49 8.95
C GLY A 244 -21.63 -8.50 10.26
N ALA A 245 -22.25 -7.36 10.59
CA ALA A 245 -22.93 -7.15 11.86
C ALA A 245 -24.14 -8.08 12.04
N ASP A 246 -24.34 -8.54 13.28
CA ASP A 246 -25.57 -9.17 13.76
C ASP A 246 -26.48 -8.14 14.44
N LEU A 247 -27.79 -8.36 14.36
CA LEU A 247 -28.78 -7.57 15.09
C LEU A 247 -29.17 -8.32 16.36
N LEU A 248 -28.61 -7.90 17.49
CA LEU A 248 -28.91 -8.42 18.81
C LEU A 248 -30.06 -7.64 19.46
N LEU A 249 -31.04 -8.34 20.00
CA LEU A 249 -32.07 -7.79 20.87
C LEU A 249 -31.68 -8.06 22.33
N MET A 250 -31.72 -7.01 23.14
CA MET A 250 -31.52 -7.06 24.59
C MET A 250 -32.79 -6.58 25.29
N ASP A 251 -33.10 -7.17 26.44
CA ASP A 251 -34.27 -6.82 27.24
C ASP A 251 -34.14 -5.44 27.90
N SER A 252 -35.18 -5.03 28.63
CA SER A 252 -35.19 -3.76 29.37
C SER A 252 -34.18 -3.68 30.53
N GLN A 253 -33.59 -4.82 30.91
CA GLN A 253 -32.49 -4.94 31.88
C GLN A 253 -31.12 -5.10 31.19
N LEU A 254 -31.06 -4.91 29.86
CA LEU A 254 -29.85 -5.07 29.05
C LEU A 254 -29.25 -6.48 29.09
N ARG A 255 -30.10 -7.51 29.16
CA ARG A 255 -29.69 -8.90 28.98
C ARG A 255 -29.93 -9.33 27.53
N PRO A 256 -28.95 -9.93 26.84
CA PRO A 256 -29.16 -10.48 25.50
C PRO A 256 -30.29 -11.52 25.46
N GLU A 257 -31.30 -11.31 24.61
CA GLU A 257 -32.47 -12.20 24.49
C GLU A 257 -32.40 -13.07 23.23
N ARG A 258 -32.11 -12.46 22.08
CA ARG A 258 -32.23 -13.08 20.76
C ARG A 258 -31.37 -12.36 19.74
N VAL A 259 -30.83 -13.10 18.78
CA VAL A 259 -30.22 -12.53 17.57
C VAL A 259 -31.20 -12.72 16.42
N LEU A 260 -31.47 -11.64 15.69
CA LEU A 260 -32.27 -11.73 14.47
C LEU A 260 -31.37 -12.22 13.34
N PRO A 261 -31.82 -13.21 12.56
CA PRO A 261 -31.05 -13.74 11.47
C PRO A 261 -30.91 -12.68 10.38
N LEU A 262 -29.70 -12.16 10.21
CA LEU A 262 -29.30 -11.43 9.02
C LEU A 262 -28.60 -12.40 8.07
N SER A 263 -28.85 -12.26 6.78
CA SER A 263 -28.19 -13.07 5.76
C SER A 263 -26.66 -12.84 5.81
N PRO A 264 -25.83 -13.83 5.45
CA PRO A 264 -24.36 -13.69 5.51
C PRO A 264 -23.77 -12.52 4.72
N ASP A 265 -24.49 -12.05 3.69
CA ASP A 265 -24.14 -10.93 2.83
C ASP A 265 -24.66 -9.57 3.34
N GLN A 266 -25.58 -9.55 4.31
CA GLN A 266 -26.05 -8.32 4.95
C GLN A 266 -25.01 -7.79 5.95
N ASP A 267 -24.67 -6.51 5.82
CA ASP A 267 -23.74 -5.80 6.69
C ASP A 267 -24.31 -4.43 7.08
N PRO A 268 -25.36 -4.41 7.91
CA PRO A 268 -25.97 -3.15 8.32
C PRO A 268 -24.99 -2.34 9.16
N ASN A 269 -24.91 -1.04 8.89
CA ASN A 269 -23.94 -0.13 9.49
C ASN A 269 -24.59 1.00 10.33
N ALA A 270 -25.90 0.97 10.49
CA ALA A 270 -26.66 1.84 11.36
C ALA A 270 -28.07 1.26 11.60
N ILE A 271 -28.76 1.79 12.61
CA ILE A 271 -30.12 1.36 12.98
C ILE A 271 -30.96 2.58 13.33
N ALA A 272 -32.22 2.62 12.87
CA ALA A 272 -33.21 3.60 13.29
C ALA A 272 -34.59 2.95 13.37
N MET A 273 -35.45 3.49 14.24
CA MET A 273 -36.83 3.07 14.38
C MET A 273 -37.76 3.97 13.56
N VAL A 274 -38.62 3.38 12.72
CA VAL A 274 -39.70 4.06 11.99
C VAL A 274 -41.01 3.38 12.32
N GLY A 275 -41.80 3.98 13.21
CA GLY A 275 -43.01 3.34 13.71
C GLY A 275 -42.67 2.08 14.52
N GLN A 276 -43.06 0.91 14.02
CA GLN A 276 -42.81 -0.41 14.62
C GLN A 276 -41.82 -1.23 13.77
N GLU A 277 -41.00 -0.56 12.97
CA GLU A 277 -40.04 -1.18 12.06
C GLU A 277 -38.65 -0.60 12.27
N LEU A 278 -37.64 -1.45 12.08
CA LEU A 278 -36.23 -1.08 12.06
C LEU A 278 -35.79 -0.85 10.63
N LEU A 279 -35.17 0.30 10.40
CA LEU A 279 -34.38 0.58 9.22
C LEU A 279 -32.93 0.22 9.49
N LEU A 280 -32.37 -0.60 8.60
CA LEU A 280 -30.99 -1.07 8.67
C LEU A 280 -30.30 -0.74 7.34
N PRO A 281 -29.72 0.47 7.19
CA PRO A 281 -28.90 0.79 6.03
C PRO A 281 -27.68 -0.12 5.96
N ASP A 282 -27.41 -0.61 4.77
CA ASP A 282 -26.27 -1.45 4.43
C ASP A 282 -25.45 -0.78 3.33
N MET A 283 -24.35 -0.18 3.75
CA MET A 283 -23.43 0.54 2.88
C MET A 283 -22.71 -0.39 1.89
N THR A 284 -22.63 -1.70 2.16
CA THR A 284 -21.90 -2.66 1.31
C THR A 284 -22.78 -3.26 0.23
N GLN A 285 -24.04 -3.57 0.56
CA GLN A 285 -25.03 -4.11 -0.38
C GLN A 285 -25.83 -3.03 -1.10
N PHE A 286 -25.65 -1.75 -0.72
CA PHE A 286 -26.40 -0.60 -1.22
C PHE A 286 -27.90 -0.85 -1.09
N THR A 287 -28.36 -1.17 0.11
CA THR A 287 -29.77 -1.44 0.40
C THR A 287 -30.12 -0.87 1.76
N VAL A 288 -31.37 -0.44 1.94
CA VAL A 288 -31.91 -0.09 3.26
C VAL A 288 -32.89 -1.18 3.63
N HIS A 289 -32.45 -2.12 4.46
CA HIS A 289 -33.29 -3.24 4.87
C HIS A 289 -34.35 -2.76 5.87
N ARG A 290 -35.51 -3.40 5.83
CA ARG A 290 -36.62 -3.19 6.77
C ARG A 290 -36.91 -4.48 7.51
N VAL A 291 -37.06 -4.38 8.81
CA VAL A 291 -37.38 -5.52 9.68
C VAL A 291 -38.41 -5.07 10.70
N ASP A 292 -39.44 -5.86 10.95
CA ASP A 292 -40.36 -5.59 12.06
C ASP A 292 -39.76 -5.99 13.43
N LEU A 293 -40.46 -5.69 14.53
CA LEU A 293 -39.96 -6.03 15.87
C LEU A 293 -39.94 -7.54 16.16
N ASP A 294 -40.67 -8.35 15.38
CA ASP A 294 -40.66 -9.80 15.50
C ASP A 294 -39.46 -10.43 14.77
N GLY A 295 -38.86 -9.67 13.86
CA GLY A 295 -37.68 -10.04 13.08
C GLY A 295 -37.98 -10.49 11.66
N ARG A 296 -39.19 -10.24 11.16
CA ARG A 296 -39.56 -10.52 9.78
C ARG A 296 -38.96 -9.47 8.87
N VAL A 297 -38.27 -9.94 7.83
CA VAL A 297 -37.76 -9.07 6.75
C VAL A 297 -38.94 -8.56 5.93
N LEU A 298 -38.99 -7.25 5.71
CA LEU A 298 -39.96 -6.55 4.89
C LEU A 298 -39.32 -6.08 3.58
N GLU A 299 -40.14 -5.56 2.67
CA GLU A 299 -39.65 -4.96 1.43
C GLU A 299 -38.66 -3.82 1.72
N PRO A 300 -37.54 -3.70 0.96
CA PRO A 300 -36.55 -2.66 1.17
C PRO A 300 -37.14 -1.24 1.18
N PHE A 301 -36.60 -0.37 2.04
CA PHE A 301 -37.03 1.02 2.15
C PHE A 301 -36.60 1.86 0.96
N GLY A 302 -37.38 2.91 0.66
CA GLY A 302 -37.13 3.85 -0.43
C GLY A 302 -37.91 3.49 -1.69
N ASP A 303 -38.26 4.49 -2.50
CA ASP A 303 -39.01 4.33 -3.74
C ASP A 303 -38.18 3.71 -4.88
N ALA A 304 -38.83 3.37 -6.00
CA ALA A 304 -38.17 2.75 -7.14
C ALA A 304 -37.01 3.61 -7.71
N PRO A 305 -37.13 4.94 -7.87
CA PRO A 305 -36.02 5.80 -8.25
C PRO A 305 -34.81 5.69 -7.32
N PHE A 306 -35.01 5.80 -6.00
CA PHE A 306 -33.92 5.72 -5.03
C PHE A 306 -33.27 4.33 -5.03
N ARG A 307 -34.05 3.25 -5.10
CA ARG A 307 -33.50 1.88 -5.22
C ARG A 307 -32.73 1.68 -6.53
N GLY A 308 -33.15 2.33 -7.62
CA GLY A 308 -32.41 2.37 -8.88
C GLY A 308 -31.06 3.07 -8.76
N GLU A 309 -30.99 4.20 -8.04
CA GLU A 309 -29.74 4.89 -7.73
C GLU A 309 -28.79 3.99 -6.93
N LEU A 310 -29.29 3.32 -5.89
CA LEU A 310 -28.52 2.37 -5.09
C LEU A 310 -27.98 1.20 -5.94
N ALA A 311 -28.80 0.62 -6.81
CA ALA A 311 -28.38 -0.48 -7.70
C ALA A 311 -27.29 -0.05 -8.69
N SER A 312 -27.41 1.15 -9.27
CA SER A 312 -26.40 1.73 -10.16
C SER A 312 -25.07 1.93 -9.43
N ALA A 313 -25.12 2.46 -8.20
CA ALA A 313 -23.94 2.66 -7.38
C ALA A 313 -23.29 1.35 -6.94
N ARG A 314 -24.08 0.34 -6.60
CA ARG A 314 -23.58 -1.02 -6.34
C ARG A 314 -22.79 -1.55 -7.54
N SER A 315 -23.33 -1.41 -8.75
CA SER A 315 -22.65 -1.87 -9.96
C SER A 315 -21.30 -1.15 -10.17
N SER A 316 -21.25 0.15 -9.87
CA SER A 316 -20.04 0.96 -9.92
C SER A 316 -19.02 0.52 -8.86
N TYR A 317 -19.49 0.26 -7.64
CA TYR A 317 -18.66 -0.25 -6.54
C TYR A 317 -18.07 -1.63 -6.85
N GLU A 318 -18.89 -2.56 -7.34
CA GLU A 318 -18.43 -3.90 -7.73
C GLU A 318 -17.39 -3.85 -8.86
N TRP A 319 -17.59 -2.96 -9.84
CA TRP A 319 -16.62 -2.72 -10.90
C TRP A 319 -15.31 -2.13 -10.36
N GLY A 320 -15.40 -1.12 -9.49
CA GLY A 320 -14.26 -0.51 -8.80
C GLY A 320 -13.45 -1.51 -8.00
N ARG A 321 -14.11 -2.48 -7.34
CA ARG A 321 -13.45 -3.58 -6.62
C ARG A 321 -12.68 -4.54 -7.53
N ARG A 322 -13.11 -4.73 -8.78
CA ARG A 322 -12.44 -5.62 -9.75
C ARG A 322 -11.31 -4.92 -10.51
N LEU A 323 -11.34 -3.59 -10.60
CA LEU A 323 -10.37 -2.78 -11.33
C LEU A 323 -8.90 -3.06 -10.94
N PRO A 324 -8.51 -3.19 -9.65
CA PRO A 324 -7.13 -3.51 -9.28
C PRO A 324 -6.64 -4.82 -9.88
N SER A 325 -7.48 -5.85 -9.88
CA SER A 325 -7.16 -7.16 -10.46
C SER A 325 -7.00 -7.09 -11.97
N PHE A 326 -7.89 -6.34 -12.66
CA PHE A 326 -7.77 -6.12 -14.11
C PHE A 326 -6.51 -5.34 -14.49
N LEU A 327 -6.15 -4.30 -13.72
CA LEU A 327 -4.95 -3.52 -13.94
C LEU A 327 -3.69 -4.37 -13.73
N LEU A 328 -3.62 -5.15 -12.64
CA LEU A 328 -2.51 -6.07 -12.37
C LEU A 328 -2.37 -7.14 -13.45
N GLY A 329 -3.48 -7.75 -13.86
CA GLY A 329 -3.50 -8.72 -14.97
C GLY A 329 -2.99 -8.12 -16.27
N SER A 330 -3.45 -6.91 -16.62
CA SER A 330 -3.03 -6.19 -17.83
C SER A 330 -1.55 -5.83 -17.80
N ILE A 331 -1.03 -5.37 -16.65
CA ILE A 331 0.41 -5.10 -16.46
C ILE A 331 1.23 -6.39 -16.66
N GLY A 332 0.76 -7.52 -16.12
CA GLY A 332 1.42 -8.82 -16.30
C GLY A 332 1.48 -9.26 -17.77
N VAL A 333 0.37 -9.12 -18.51
CA VAL A 333 0.31 -9.45 -19.95
C VAL A 333 1.24 -8.55 -20.77
N LEU A 334 1.24 -7.25 -20.52
CA LEU A 334 2.15 -6.31 -21.21
C LEU A 334 3.62 -6.60 -20.89
N MET A 335 3.94 -7.02 -19.67
CA MET A 335 5.30 -7.42 -19.32
C MET A 335 5.75 -8.64 -20.13
N ALA A 336 4.89 -9.67 -20.26
CA ALA A 336 5.18 -10.83 -21.10
C ALA A 336 5.34 -10.46 -22.59
N LEU A 337 4.47 -9.58 -23.10
CA LEU A 337 4.55 -9.07 -24.47
C LEU A 337 5.84 -8.25 -24.70
N GLY A 338 6.20 -7.40 -23.73
CA GLY A 338 7.44 -6.61 -23.77
C GLY A 338 8.68 -7.50 -23.81
N LEU A 339 8.72 -8.57 -23.00
CA LEU A 339 9.80 -9.57 -23.05
C LEU A 339 9.88 -10.27 -24.41
N TRP A 340 8.73 -10.67 -24.97
CA TRP A 340 8.69 -11.29 -26.30
C TRP A 340 9.13 -10.34 -27.42
N LEU A 341 8.71 -9.06 -27.38
CA LEU A 341 9.13 -8.04 -28.33
C LEU A 341 10.63 -7.72 -28.19
N ALA A 342 11.17 -7.64 -26.97
CA ALA A 342 12.59 -7.45 -26.72
C ALA A 342 13.42 -8.64 -27.26
N TRP A 343 12.89 -9.85 -27.17
CA TRP A 343 13.48 -11.04 -27.78
C TRP A 343 13.49 -10.95 -29.32
N LYS A 344 12.34 -10.64 -29.93
CA LYS A 344 12.20 -10.51 -31.39
C LYS A 344 12.98 -9.34 -31.97
N ALA A 345 13.09 -8.23 -31.25
CA ALA A 345 13.84 -7.04 -31.64
C ALA A 345 15.37 -7.23 -31.57
N GLY A 346 15.85 -8.39 -31.14
CA GLY A 346 17.29 -8.65 -31.04
C GLY A 346 17.99 -7.89 -29.91
N GLU A 347 17.26 -7.12 -29.08
CA GLU A 347 17.81 -6.49 -27.87
C GLU A 347 18.35 -7.55 -26.91
N LEU A 348 17.70 -8.72 -26.83
CA LEU A 348 18.23 -9.89 -26.12
C LEU A 348 19.30 -10.66 -26.92
N ARG A 349 19.41 -10.46 -28.25
CA ARG A 349 20.44 -11.08 -29.10
C ARG A 349 21.75 -10.30 -29.14
N GLN A 350 21.76 -9.00 -28.83
CA GLN A 350 22.99 -8.23 -28.61
C GLN A 350 23.83 -8.78 -27.43
N LEU A 351 23.27 -9.70 -26.65
CA LEU A 351 23.96 -10.50 -25.63
C LEU A 351 24.69 -11.74 -26.20
N GLY A 352 24.54 -12.07 -27.50
CA GLY A 352 25.22 -13.18 -28.18
C GLY A 352 26.51 -12.74 -28.89
N GLY A 353 27.65 -13.36 -28.58
CA GLY A 353 28.98 -12.80 -28.80
C GLY A 353 29.90 -13.52 -29.79
N LYS A 354 29.45 -13.96 -30.96
CA LYS A 354 30.39 -14.53 -31.95
C LYS A 354 31.40 -13.53 -32.57
N ARG A 355 31.18 -12.22 -32.40
CA ARG A 355 32.03 -11.16 -32.98
C ARG A 355 33.24 -10.73 -32.10
N TRP A 356 33.39 -11.29 -30.89
CA TRP A 356 34.47 -10.91 -29.96
C TRP A 356 35.77 -11.72 -30.17
N GLN A 357 35.69 -12.86 -30.86
CA GLN A 357 36.82 -13.76 -31.09
C GLN A 357 37.60 -13.46 -32.38
N GLU A 358 37.01 -12.75 -33.35
CA GLU A 358 37.69 -12.40 -34.59
C GLU A 358 38.76 -11.33 -34.30
N VAL A 359 40.03 -11.70 -34.48
CA VAL A 359 41.14 -10.78 -34.68
C VAL A 359 40.97 -10.24 -36.10
N GLY A 360 40.38 -9.05 -36.23
CA GLY A 360 40.27 -8.38 -37.52
C GLY A 360 41.53 -7.59 -37.82
N ASP A 361 42.28 -8.02 -38.84
CA ASP A 361 43.33 -7.26 -39.53
C ASP A 361 42.73 -6.09 -40.36
N THR A 362 41.98 -5.21 -39.70
CA THR A 362 41.37 -4.05 -40.36
C THR A 362 41.50 -2.84 -39.47
N GLU A 363 42.68 -2.22 -39.52
CA GLU A 363 42.91 -0.76 -39.49
C GLU A 363 44.43 -0.48 -39.55
N ALA A 364 45.04 -0.72 -40.71
CA ALA A 364 46.36 -0.19 -41.07
C ALA A 364 46.51 -0.13 -42.59
N SER A 365 45.62 0.59 -43.29
CA SER A 365 45.90 1.07 -44.65
C SER A 365 45.06 2.29 -44.96
N SER A 366 45.45 3.43 -44.42
CA SER A 366 45.39 4.72 -45.10
C SER A 366 46.06 5.78 -44.23
N ALA A 367 47.02 6.49 -44.83
CA ALA A 367 47.73 7.66 -44.32
C ALA A 367 48.86 7.41 -43.30
N ALA A 368 50.09 7.27 -43.83
CA ALA A 368 51.21 8.17 -43.48
C ALA A 368 52.46 7.82 -44.31
N VAL A 369 52.74 8.71 -45.28
CA VAL A 369 54.05 9.26 -45.68
C VAL A 369 55.31 8.56 -45.13
N ALA A 370 56.18 8.13 -46.05
CA ALA A 370 57.54 7.68 -45.79
C ALA A 370 58.38 8.73 -45.03
N PRO A 371 59.31 8.30 -44.17
CA PRO A 371 60.69 8.62 -44.46
C PRO A 371 61.67 7.43 -44.32
N SER A 372 62.84 7.67 -44.92
CA SER A 372 63.95 6.81 -45.33
C SER A 372 64.59 5.83 -44.31
N PRO A 373 65.34 4.83 -44.82
CA PRO A 373 65.96 3.77 -44.02
C PRO A 373 67.36 4.19 -43.56
N SER A 374 67.59 4.25 -42.25
CA SER A 374 68.91 4.07 -41.63
C SER A 374 68.77 4.12 -40.11
N GLN A 375 69.55 3.26 -39.44
CA GLN A 375 69.77 3.22 -37.98
C GLN A 375 68.64 2.59 -37.14
N HIS A 376 68.60 1.25 -37.12
CA HIS A 376 68.81 0.47 -35.87
C HIS A 376 68.87 -1.03 -36.19
N ALA A 377 69.78 -1.41 -37.09
CA ALA A 377 70.37 -2.75 -37.11
C ALA A 377 71.57 -2.75 -36.14
N ALA A 378 71.30 -2.68 -34.83
CA ALA A 378 72.29 -2.93 -33.77
C ALA A 378 71.60 -2.91 -32.40
N GLN A 379 70.71 -3.88 -32.14
CA GLN A 379 70.40 -4.37 -30.78
C GLN A 379 69.48 -5.61 -30.85
N ALA A 380 69.73 -6.50 -31.80
CA ALA A 380 69.24 -7.87 -31.78
C ALA A 380 70.39 -8.78 -31.32
N SER A 381 70.77 -8.66 -30.04
CA SER A 381 71.57 -9.66 -29.31
C SER A 381 71.80 -9.19 -27.87
N GLN A 382 70.75 -9.23 -27.06
CA GLN A 382 70.89 -9.63 -25.66
C GLN A 382 69.73 -10.56 -25.34
N ALA A 383 70.05 -11.86 -25.37
CA ALA A 383 69.26 -12.88 -24.73
C ALA A 383 69.15 -12.54 -23.23
N SER A 384 67.99 -12.05 -22.83
CA SER A 384 67.57 -11.97 -21.43
C SER A 384 66.96 -13.31 -21.08
N GLU A 385 67.77 -14.23 -20.57
CA GLU A 385 67.30 -15.36 -19.79
C GLU A 385 66.40 -14.88 -18.64
N GLY A 386 65.22 -15.50 -18.52
CA GLY A 386 64.68 -15.83 -17.19
C GLY A 386 63.76 -14.84 -16.47
N LYS A 387 63.01 -13.96 -17.14
CA LYS A 387 61.80 -13.37 -16.53
C LYS A 387 60.62 -13.43 -17.49
N PRO A 388 59.47 -14.03 -17.11
CA PRO A 388 58.29 -14.01 -17.96
C PRO A 388 57.88 -12.55 -18.17
N LEU A 389 57.71 -12.14 -19.44
CA LEU A 389 57.31 -10.78 -19.80
C LEU A 389 55.89 -10.53 -19.27
N VAL A 390 55.78 -9.90 -18.10
CA VAL A 390 54.49 -9.62 -17.47
C VAL A 390 53.82 -8.45 -18.19
N THR A 391 52.69 -8.71 -18.84
CA THR A 391 51.86 -7.67 -19.46
C THR A 391 50.68 -7.32 -18.56
N SER A 392 50.19 -6.08 -18.63
CA SER A 392 49.04 -5.65 -17.82
C SER A 392 48.17 -4.62 -18.51
N VAL A 393 46.86 -4.68 -18.22
CA VAL A 393 45.85 -3.74 -18.70
C VAL A 393 45.14 -3.09 -17.51
N THR A 394 45.01 -1.78 -17.55
CA THR A 394 44.35 -0.98 -16.50
C THR A 394 42.94 -0.59 -16.91
N ALA A 395 42.02 -0.49 -15.94
CA ALA A 395 40.68 -0.02 -16.20
C ALA A 395 40.68 1.43 -16.73
N LEU A 396 39.77 1.74 -17.64
CA LEU A 396 39.61 3.06 -18.24
C LEU A 396 39.15 4.07 -17.19
N ALA A 397 39.86 5.20 -17.11
CA ALA A 397 39.51 6.29 -16.20
C ALA A 397 38.10 6.84 -16.54
N GLY A 398 37.25 7.01 -15.52
CA GLY A 398 35.91 7.56 -15.70
C GLY A 398 34.86 6.60 -16.29
N SER A 399 35.23 5.35 -16.57
CA SER A 399 34.33 4.30 -17.10
C SER A 399 33.08 4.04 -16.24
N THR A 400 33.09 4.42 -14.96
CA THR A 400 31.95 4.23 -14.05
C THR A 400 31.14 5.50 -13.76
N VAL A 401 31.52 6.66 -14.30
CA VAL A 401 30.90 7.97 -13.98
C VAL A 401 29.41 8.02 -14.32
N LYS A 402 29.02 7.60 -15.53
CA LYS A 402 27.61 7.58 -15.95
C LYS A 402 26.75 6.71 -15.02
N ARG A 403 27.31 5.59 -14.54
CA ARG A 403 26.61 4.65 -13.64
C ARG A 403 26.49 5.16 -12.23
N ARG A 404 27.56 5.79 -11.72
CA ARG A 404 27.50 6.49 -10.45
C ARG A 404 26.38 7.53 -10.50
N ARG A 405 26.33 8.38 -11.53
CA ARG A 405 25.23 9.35 -11.69
C ARG A 405 23.84 8.68 -11.74
N ALA A 406 23.68 7.59 -12.50
CA ALA A 406 22.42 6.85 -12.54
C ALA A 406 22.03 6.25 -11.17
N LEU A 407 22.99 5.65 -10.45
CA LEU A 407 22.78 5.08 -9.12
C LEU A 407 22.38 6.17 -8.09
N ALA A 408 22.98 7.36 -8.18
CA ALA A 408 22.57 8.51 -7.37
C ALA A 408 21.12 8.93 -7.67
N MET A 409 20.75 9.05 -8.95
CA MET A 409 19.38 9.42 -9.33
C MET A 409 18.35 8.38 -8.86
N VAL A 410 18.65 7.09 -9.01
CA VAL A 410 17.80 6.01 -8.51
C VAL A 410 17.70 6.07 -6.98
N GLY A 411 18.80 6.31 -6.28
CA GLY A 411 18.81 6.48 -4.82
C GLY A 411 17.93 7.64 -4.36
N VAL A 412 18.02 8.80 -5.02
CA VAL A 412 17.17 9.97 -4.74
C VAL A 412 15.69 9.64 -4.95
N LEU A 413 15.35 9.01 -6.07
CA LEU A 413 13.97 8.60 -6.36
C LEU A 413 13.42 7.63 -5.30
N HIS A 414 14.24 6.67 -4.85
CA HIS A 414 13.85 5.75 -3.77
C HIS A 414 13.59 6.48 -2.46
N CYS A 415 14.43 7.46 -2.09
CA CYS A 415 14.20 8.27 -0.88
C CYS A 415 12.85 9.02 -0.96
N LEU A 416 12.52 9.58 -2.12
CA LEU A 416 11.24 10.27 -2.33
C LEU A 416 10.04 9.32 -2.19
N VAL A 417 10.11 8.13 -2.80
CA VAL A 417 9.04 7.12 -2.71
C VAL A 417 8.91 6.59 -1.28
N ALA A 418 10.02 6.23 -0.63
CA ALA A 418 10.01 5.75 0.75
C ALA A 418 9.47 6.81 1.72
N GLY A 419 9.87 8.09 1.55
CA GLY A 419 9.33 9.21 2.32
C GLY A 419 7.82 9.39 2.12
N GLY A 420 7.34 9.29 0.88
CA GLY A 420 5.91 9.30 0.56
C GLY A 420 5.14 8.14 1.19
N MET A 421 5.69 6.92 1.16
CA MET A 421 5.10 5.76 1.82
C MET A 421 5.06 5.95 3.35
N VAL A 422 6.14 6.39 3.97
CA VAL A 422 6.17 6.66 5.42
C VAL A 422 5.11 7.69 5.80
N TYR A 423 5.00 8.80 5.05
CA TYR A 423 3.97 9.80 5.26
C TYR A 423 2.55 9.21 5.15
N TRP A 424 2.30 8.37 4.14
CA TRP A 424 1.00 7.74 3.91
C TRP A 424 0.62 6.70 4.97
N PHE A 425 1.60 5.94 5.48
CA PHE A 425 1.38 4.91 6.50
C PHE A 425 1.49 5.45 7.93
N LEU A 426 1.95 6.69 8.12
CA LEU A 426 2.06 7.34 9.43
C LEU A 426 0.75 7.32 10.25
N PRO A 427 -0.44 7.57 9.65
CA PRO A 427 -1.72 7.47 10.36
C PRO A 427 -2.02 6.03 10.80
N LEU A 428 -1.69 5.03 9.98
CA LEU A 428 -1.90 3.61 10.30
C LEU A 428 -1.01 3.14 11.46
N LEU A 429 0.16 3.74 11.64
CA LEU A 429 1.04 3.51 12.78
C LEU A 429 0.51 4.16 14.08
N HIS A 430 -0.35 5.18 13.97
CA HIS A 430 -0.89 5.93 15.11
C HIS A 430 -2.36 5.57 15.46
N GLN A 431 -3.07 4.78 14.63
CA GLN A 431 -4.53 4.57 14.76
C GLN A 431 -4.96 3.11 15.04
N ARG A 432 -4.14 2.27 15.68
CA ARG A 432 -4.56 0.89 16.01
C ARG A 432 -4.55 0.58 17.50
N ASP A 433 -5.68 0.85 18.12
CA ASP A 433 -6.06 0.38 19.46
C ASP A 433 -6.69 -1.01 19.37
N CYS A 434 -5.90 -2.06 19.61
CA CYS A 434 -6.44 -3.40 19.84
C CYS A 434 -7.00 -3.52 21.27
N GLY A 435 -7.92 -4.47 21.46
CA GLY A 435 -8.65 -4.72 22.71
C GLY A 435 -7.79 -5.17 23.91
N PRO A 436 -8.43 -5.37 25.08
CA PRO A 436 -7.77 -5.41 26.39
C PRO A 436 -6.75 -6.54 26.62
N ASP A 437 -6.80 -7.64 25.86
CA ASP A 437 -6.02 -8.86 26.16
C ASP A 437 -5.10 -9.34 25.03
N LYS A 438 -4.75 -8.48 24.06
CA LYS A 438 -3.76 -8.83 23.02
C LYS A 438 -2.60 -7.83 23.02
N SER A 439 -1.39 -8.33 23.26
CA SER A 439 -0.16 -7.57 23.03
C SER A 439 -0.10 -7.11 21.57
N CYS A 440 -0.20 -5.80 21.35
CA CYS A 440 0.06 -5.18 20.07
C CYS A 440 1.55 -5.28 19.74
N ASP A 441 2.02 -6.43 19.29
CA ASP A 441 3.36 -6.56 18.71
C ASP A 441 3.32 -6.78 17.18
N PRO A 442 2.77 -5.81 16.42
CA PRO A 442 3.25 -5.59 15.07
C PRO A 442 3.75 -4.15 14.84
N THR A 443 3.70 -3.26 15.84
CA THR A 443 4.29 -1.90 15.76
C THR A 443 5.81 -1.97 15.66
N GLY A 444 6.42 -2.90 16.40
CA GLY A 444 7.82 -3.26 16.23
C GLY A 444 8.07 -3.77 14.82
N MET A 445 7.30 -4.76 14.36
CA MET A 445 7.59 -5.42 13.09
C MET A 445 7.33 -4.54 11.85
N LEU A 446 6.22 -3.79 11.79
CA LEU A 446 5.91 -2.89 10.66
C LEU A 446 6.81 -1.64 10.66
N GLY A 447 7.10 -1.07 11.84
CA GLY A 447 8.06 0.01 11.98
C GLY A 447 9.46 -0.44 11.57
N VAL A 448 9.90 -1.61 12.04
CA VAL A 448 11.16 -2.25 11.61
C VAL A 448 11.12 -2.55 10.11
N LEU A 449 10.01 -3.03 9.54
CA LEU A 449 9.89 -3.30 8.11
C LEU A 449 10.03 -2.02 7.29
N LEU A 450 9.42 -0.91 7.71
CA LEU A 450 9.52 0.39 7.06
C LEU A 450 10.94 0.98 7.17
N VAL A 451 11.57 0.87 8.34
CA VAL A 451 12.97 1.27 8.54
C VAL A 451 13.90 0.42 7.68
N LEU A 452 13.70 -0.89 7.62
CA LEU A 452 14.46 -1.80 6.76
C LEU A 452 14.25 -1.48 5.28
N LEU A 453 13.02 -1.15 4.86
CA LEU A 453 12.68 -0.75 3.50
C LEU A 453 13.43 0.52 3.07
N ALA A 454 13.71 1.44 4.01
CA ALA A 454 14.44 2.67 3.73
C ALA A 454 15.97 2.49 3.83
N VAL A 455 16.47 1.86 4.90
CA VAL A 455 17.89 1.80 5.24
C VAL A 455 18.65 0.77 4.38
N LEU A 456 18.07 -0.40 4.16
CA LEU A 456 18.75 -1.51 3.51
C LEU A 456 19.11 -1.19 2.04
N PRO A 457 18.23 -0.56 1.25
CA PRO A 457 18.58 -0.07 -0.09
C PRO A 457 19.65 1.03 -0.06
N LEU A 458 19.62 1.95 0.91
CA LEU A 458 20.65 3.00 1.04
C LEU A 458 22.04 2.40 1.31
N CYS A 459 22.11 1.42 2.20
CA CYS A 459 23.34 0.67 2.46
C CYS A 459 23.81 -0.07 1.19
N LEU A 460 22.89 -0.67 0.45
CA LEU A 460 23.19 -1.33 -0.82
C LEU A 460 23.70 -0.33 -1.88
N TYR A 461 23.09 0.85 -2.01
CA TYR A 461 23.52 1.91 -2.91
C TYR A 461 24.91 2.42 -2.56
N ALA A 462 25.18 2.68 -1.27
CA ALA A 462 26.50 3.10 -0.81
C ALA A 462 27.56 2.02 -1.04
N TRP A 463 27.21 0.74 -0.87
CA TRP A 463 28.09 -0.38 -1.16
C TRP A 463 28.37 -0.52 -2.66
N LEU A 464 27.33 -0.47 -3.50
CA LEU A 464 27.44 -0.50 -4.97
C LEU A 464 28.28 0.68 -5.48
N TRP A 465 28.10 1.87 -4.93
CA TRP A 465 28.89 3.06 -5.27
C TRP A 465 30.38 2.86 -4.98
N ARG A 466 30.70 2.36 -3.78
CA ARG A 466 32.07 2.02 -3.38
C ARG A 466 32.65 0.95 -4.29
N LYS A 467 31.87 -0.06 -4.66
CA LYS A 467 32.27 -1.12 -5.61
C LYS A 467 32.58 -0.55 -7.00
N LEU A 468 31.72 0.30 -7.54
CA LEU A 468 31.95 0.96 -8.83
C LEU A 468 33.26 1.77 -8.81
N LYS A 469 33.53 2.53 -7.73
CA LYS A 469 34.80 3.26 -7.58
C LYS A 469 36.01 2.33 -7.49
N GLN A 470 35.88 1.16 -6.84
CA GLN A 470 36.95 0.16 -6.78
C GLN A 470 37.28 -0.45 -8.15
N LEU A 471 36.30 -0.58 -9.05
CA LEU A 471 36.51 -1.13 -10.39
C LEU A 471 37.45 -0.25 -11.25
N GLU A 472 37.48 1.07 -11.03
CA GLU A 472 38.39 2.00 -11.74
C GLU A 472 39.86 1.79 -11.35
N THR A 473 40.14 1.13 -10.22
CA THR A 473 41.51 0.80 -9.78
C THR A 473 41.96 -0.58 -10.23
N MET A 474 41.16 -1.27 -11.05
CA MET A 474 41.42 -2.64 -11.42
C MET A 474 42.56 -2.74 -12.44
N ARG A 475 43.44 -3.72 -12.22
CA ARG A 475 44.48 -4.11 -13.17
C ARG A 475 44.45 -5.61 -13.39
N ILE A 476 44.50 -6.04 -14.63
CA ILE A 476 44.61 -7.45 -15.02
C ILE A 476 45.99 -7.62 -15.63
N ALA A 477 46.75 -8.61 -15.16
CA ALA A 477 48.10 -8.90 -15.64
C ALA A 477 48.26 -10.39 -15.91
N THR A 478 49.17 -10.77 -16.82
CA THR A 478 49.52 -12.16 -17.08
C THR A 478 51.01 -12.33 -17.29
N ASP A 479 51.52 -13.51 -16.92
CA ASP A 479 52.88 -13.98 -17.19
C ASP A 479 52.91 -15.05 -18.31
N GLY A 480 51.80 -15.27 -19.02
CA GLY A 480 51.65 -16.31 -20.06
C GLY A 480 51.13 -17.66 -19.55
N HIS A 481 51.12 -17.89 -18.23
CA HIS A 481 50.58 -19.13 -17.64
C HIS A 481 49.49 -18.85 -16.60
N ARG A 482 49.61 -17.74 -15.87
CA ARG A 482 48.69 -17.32 -14.81
C ARG A 482 48.11 -15.96 -15.15
N ILE A 483 46.90 -15.74 -14.63
CA ILE A 483 46.25 -14.44 -14.66
C ILE A 483 46.19 -13.88 -13.25
N ALA A 484 46.62 -12.64 -13.10
CA ALA A 484 46.61 -11.89 -11.87
C ALA A 484 45.64 -10.72 -11.99
N VAL A 485 44.71 -10.60 -11.04
CA VAL A 485 43.84 -9.42 -10.96
C VAL A 485 44.06 -8.70 -9.65
N ARG A 486 44.42 -7.42 -9.78
CA ARG A 486 44.55 -6.48 -8.66
C ARG A 486 43.34 -5.58 -8.65
N MET A 487 42.63 -5.57 -7.52
CA MET A 487 41.51 -4.67 -7.27
C MET A 487 41.75 -4.00 -5.91
N ALA A 488 41.89 -2.68 -5.91
CA ALA A 488 42.38 -1.92 -4.76
C ALA A 488 43.71 -2.50 -4.20
N ARG A 489 43.74 -2.90 -2.92
CA ARG A 489 44.93 -3.45 -2.23
C ARG A 489 45.08 -4.98 -2.35
N ARG A 490 44.15 -5.68 -3.00
CA ARG A 490 44.17 -7.15 -3.06
C ARG A 490 44.56 -7.62 -4.46
N THR A 491 45.61 -8.43 -4.53
CA THR A 491 46.02 -9.14 -5.74
C THR A 491 45.66 -10.61 -5.60
N ARG A 492 45.07 -11.19 -6.65
CA ARG A 492 44.78 -12.63 -6.72
C ARG A 492 45.32 -13.20 -8.00
N LYS A 493 45.90 -14.39 -7.92
CA LYS A 493 46.49 -15.11 -9.05
C LYS A 493 45.75 -16.43 -9.24
N PHE A 494 45.45 -16.76 -10.48
CA PHE A 494 44.84 -18.03 -10.87
C PHE A 494 45.57 -18.61 -12.06
N ASP A 495 45.58 -19.93 -12.15
CA ASP A 495 46.02 -20.63 -13.35
C ASP A 495 45.04 -20.36 -14.50
N ALA A 496 45.55 -19.96 -15.67
CA ALA A 496 44.70 -19.58 -16.79
C ALA A 496 43.78 -20.72 -17.26
N SER A 497 44.19 -21.98 -17.08
CA SER A 497 43.37 -23.16 -17.39
C SER A 497 42.07 -23.26 -16.55
N ARG A 498 42.07 -22.64 -15.37
CA ARG A 498 40.93 -22.63 -14.42
C ARG A 498 40.08 -21.37 -14.52
N VAL A 499 40.38 -20.49 -15.47
CA VAL A 499 39.71 -19.21 -15.65
C VAL A 499 38.86 -19.24 -16.91
N THR A 500 37.64 -18.74 -16.80
CA THR A 500 36.72 -18.64 -17.94
C THR A 500 36.51 -17.18 -18.27
N CYS A 501 36.80 -16.80 -19.51
CA CYS A 501 36.63 -15.44 -19.99
C CYS A 501 35.39 -15.35 -20.89
N THR A 502 34.56 -14.35 -20.64
CA THR A 502 33.41 -14.00 -21.48
C THR A 502 33.53 -12.52 -21.83
N ARG A 503 32.88 -12.07 -22.91
CA ARG A 503 32.85 -10.63 -23.25
C ARG A 503 32.44 -9.71 -22.10
N GLN A 504 31.60 -10.18 -21.17
CA GLN A 504 31.11 -9.37 -20.05
C GLN A 504 31.96 -9.54 -18.78
N HIS A 505 32.53 -10.73 -18.54
CA HIS A 505 33.16 -11.09 -17.28
C HIS A 505 34.33 -12.07 -17.44
N LEU A 506 35.36 -11.89 -16.62
CA LEU A 506 36.40 -12.86 -16.34
C LEU A 506 36.06 -13.61 -15.04
N TRP A 507 35.87 -14.92 -15.11
CA TRP A 507 35.49 -15.77 -14.00
C TRP A 507 36.69 -16.51 -13.43
N MET A 508 36.93 -16.32 -12.13
CA MET A 508 38.05 -16.94 -11.41
C MET A 508 37.53 -17.58 -10.11
N GLY A 509 37.30 -18.90 -10.15
CA GLY A 509 36.57 -19.61 -9.10
C GLY A 509 35.15 -19.04 -8.95
N LEU A 510 34.73 -18.75 -7.72
CA LEU A 510 33.39 -18.19 -7.46
C LEU A 510 33.23 -16.69 -7.78
N ARG A 511 34.23 -16.06 -8.40
CA ARG A 511 34.25 -14.60 -8.59
C ARG A 511 34.11 -14.20 -10.04
N ALA A 512 33.16 -13.30 -10.29
CA ALA A 512 33.00 -12.60 -11.54
C ALA A 512 33.79 -11.27 -11.49
N ILE A 513 34.64 -11.04 -12.48
CA ILE A 513 35.33 -9.77 -12.69
C ILE A 513 34.75 -9.13 -13.94
N PRO A 514 34.05 -7.99 -13.84
CA PRO A 514 33.41 -7.37 -15.00
C PRO A 514 34.47 -6.81 -15.95
N LEU A 515 34.39 -7.19 -17.23
CA LEU A 515 35.14 -6.59 -18.34
C LEU A 515 34.32 -5.51 -19.04
N ARG A 516 32.99 -5.62 -18.99
CA ARG A 516 32.03 -4.60 -19.41
C ARG A 516 31.02 -4.35 -18.30
N LEU A 517 30.46 -3.14 -18.31
CA LEU A 517 29.34 -2.78 -17.45
C LEU A 517 28.20 -2.33 -18.38
N ASN A 518 27.04 -3.02 -18.38
CA ASN A 518 25.88 -2.90 -19.33
C ASN A 518 26.32 -2.45 -20.74
N GLY A 519 27.24 -3.20 -21.34
CA GLY A 519 27.69 -2.93 -22.71
C GLY A 519 28.81 -1.90 -22.87
N SER A 520 29.16 -1.09 -21.86
CA SER A 520 30.33 -0.20 -21.92
C SER A 520 31.62 -0.93 -21.49
N PRO A 521 32.74 -0.81 -22.23
CA PRO A 521 34.01 -1.43 -21.86
C PRO A 521 34.60 -0.82 -20.58
N LEU A 522 35.06 -1.67 -19.67
CA LEU A 522 35.80 -1.26 -18.47
C LEU A 522 37.31 -1.16 -18.75
N PHE A 523 37.79 -1.90 -19.75
CA PHE A 523 39.16 -1.92 -20.24
C PHE A 523 39.18 -1.60 -21.73
N ASP A 524 40.29 -1.10 -22.24
CA ASP A 524 40.50 -1.05 -23.69
C ASP A 524 40.45 -2.48 -24.25
N GLU A 525 39.47 -2.75 -25.12
CA GLU A 525 39.22 -4.09 -25.64
C GLU A 525 40.33 -4.56 -26.57
N ALA A 526 40.96 -3.66 -27.33
CA ALA A 526 42.07 -3.98 -28.22
C ALA A 526 43.33 -4.32 -27.41
N ALA A 527 43.63 -3.51 -26.39
CA ALA A 527 44.72 -3.78 -25.46
C ALA A 527 44.49 -5.10 -24.69
N PHE A 528 43.27 -5.36 -24.20
CA PHE A 528 42.96 -6.61 -23.49
C PHE A 528 43.11 -7.85 -24.38
N ARG A 529 42.67 -7.79 -25.64
CA ARG A 529 42.86 -8.90 -26.59
C ARG A 529 44.34 -9.18 -26.86
N ARG A 530 45.12 -8.15 -27.18
CA ARG A 530 46.54 -8.25 -27.52
C ARG A 530 47.40 -8.66 -26.33
N GLU A 531 47.19 -8.03 -25.18
CA GLU A 531 48.08 -8.19 -24.02
C GLU A 531 47.70 -9.34 -23.10
N ILE A 532 46.43 -9.78 -23.08
CA ILE A 532 45.93 -10.83 -22.18
C ILE A 532 45.48 -12.06 -22.95
N LEU A 533 44.52 -11.93 -23.88
CA LEU A 533 43.91 -13.10 -24.53
C LEU A 533 44.87 -13.81 -25.50
N ALA A 534 45.59 -13.07 -26.33
CA ALA A 534 46.54 -13.65 -27.29
C ALA A 534 47.71 -14.39 -26.62
N ARG A 535 48.01 -14.07 -25.35
CA ARG A 535 49.09 -14.68 -24.57
C ARG A 535 48.64 -15.85 -23.70
N LEU A 536 47.35 -16.17 -23.67
CA LEU A 536 46.76 -17.22 -22.85
C LEU A 536 45.87 -18.16 -23.70
N PRO A 537 46.45 -18.95 -24.61
CA PRO A 537 45.67 -19.89 -25.44
C PRO A 537 44.90 -20.93 -24.62
N GLN A 538 45.34 -21.22 -23.39
CA GLN A 538 44.72 -22.13 -22.44
C GLN A 538 43.50 -21.54 -21.70
N LEU A 539 43.19 -20.26 -21.89
CA LEU A 539 42.06 -19.58 -21.25
C LEU A 539 40.75 -20.01 -21.91
N GLN A 540 39.75 -20.42 -21.11
CA GLN A 540 38.47 -20.84 -21.67
C GLN A 540 37.61 -19.63 -22.06
N VAL A 541 37.65 -19.24 -23.34
CA VAL A 541 36.85 -18.13 -23.88
C VAL A 541 35.46 -18.62 -24.30
N ARG A 542 34.39 -17.98 -23.81
CA ARG A 542 32.99 -18.37 -24.08
C ARG A 542 32.10 -17.16 -24.32
N ASP A 543 31.32 -17.18 -25.41
CA ASP A 543 30.54 -16.01 -25.84
C ASP A 543 29.09 -16.30 -26.29
N GLY A 544 28.56 -17.50 -26.04
CA GLY A 544 27.17 -17.82 -26.33
C GLY A 544 26.19 -17.29 -25.27
N ALA A 545 25.07 -16.71 -25.71
CA ALA A 545 23.96 -16.28 -24.83
C ALA A 545 23.31 -17.45 -24.05
N TRP A 546 23.56 -18.69 -24.49
CA TRP A 546 23.03 -19.93 -23.92
C TRP A 546 24.10 -20.81 -23.28
N ASP A 547 25.35 -20.34 -23.16
CA ASP A 547 26.46 -21.23 -22.79
C ASP A 547 26.49 -21.67 -21.33
N PHE A 548 25.53 -21.20 -20.51
CA PHE A 548 25.52 -21.40 -19.05
C PHE A 548 26.93 -21.23 -18.46
N ALA A 549 27.70 -20.27 -19.01
CA ALA A 549 29.15 -20.19 -18.79
C ALA A 549 29.48 -20.09 -17.30
N VAL A 550 28.62 -19.41 -16.54
CA VAL A 550 28.68 -19.29 -15.09
C VAL A 550 28.43 -20.63 -14.39
N ALA A 551 27.33 -21.32 -14.71
CA ALA A 551 26.99 -22.58 -14.07
C ALA A 551 28.03 -23.67 -14.39
N ARG A 552 28.53 -23.70 -15.63
CA ARG A 552 29.58 -24.63 -16.04
C ARG A 552 30.92 -24.30 -15.40
N HIS A 553 31.30 -23.03 -15.29
CA HIS A 553 32.51 -22.61 -14.57
C HIS A 553 32.43 -22.96 -13.08
N PHE A 554 31.28 -22.75 -12.44
CA PHE A 554 31.07 -23.14 -11.04
C PHE A 554 31.09 -24.65 -10.85
N TRP A 555 30.56 -25.41 -11.81
CA TRP A 555 30.61 -26.86 -11.79
C TRP A 555 32.02 -27.44 -11.94
N SER A 556 32.82 -26.89 -12.86
CA SER A 556 34.14 -27.43 -13.20
C SER A 556 35.29 -26.87 -12.34
N ASN A 557 35.23 -25.58 -11.97
CA ASN A 557 36.41 -24.85 -11.48
C ASN A 557 36.25 -24.30 -10.05
N SER A 558 35.11 -24.48 -9.37
CA SER A 558 34.79 -23.81 -8.09
C SER A 558 34.57 -24.73 -6.88
N GLY A 559 34.92 -26.02 -6.99
CA GLY A 559 34.82 -26.98 -5.88
C GLY A 559 33.37 -27.29 -5.45
N VAL A 560 33.20 -27.90 -4.28
CA VAL A 560 31.90 -28.38 -3.76
C VAL A 560 30.88 -27.24 -3.61
N LEU A 561 31.33 -26.07 -3.14
CA LEU A 561 30.45 -24.90 -2.95
C LEU A 561 29.89 -24.38 -4.28
N GLY A 562 30.69 -24.39 -5.35
CA GLY A 562 30.23 -24.00 -6.69
C GLY A 562 29.17 -24.95 -7.23
N LYS A 563 29.34 -26.26 -7.02
CA LYS A 563 28.36 -27.27 -7.42
C LYS A 563 27.04 -27.11 -6.66
N ALA A 564 27.09 -26.85 -5.36
CA ALA A 564 25.90 -26.61 -4.53
C ALA A 564 25.10 -25.38 -4.99
N LEU A 565 25.77 -24.28 -5.37
CA LEU A 565 25.10 -23.08 -5.88
C LEU A 565 24.37 -23.31 -7.21
N VAL A 566 24.95 -24.14 -8.10
CA VAL A 566 24.29 -24.51 -9.35
C VAL A 566 23.02 -25.33 -9.10
N LEU A 567 23.09 -26.30 -8.19
CA LEU A 567 21.93 -27.12 -7.81
C LEU A 567 20.81 -26.28 -7.16
N LEU A 568 21.17 -25.37 -6.26
CA LEU A 568 20.21 -24.46 -5.63
C LEU A 568 19.50 -23.58 -6.67
N TYR A 569 20.25 -23.00 -7.62
CA TYR A 569 19.69 -22.18 -8.69
C TYR A 569 18.68 -22.96 -9.54
N VAL A 570 19.02 -24.20 -9.94
CA VAL A 570 18.13 -25.08 -10.70
C VAL A 570 16.86 -25.42 -9.90
N ALA A 571 16.99 -25.79 -8.64
CA ALA A 571 15.86 -26.10 -7.76
C ALA A 571 14.92 -24.90 -7.56
N THR A 572 15.47 -23.70 -7.38
CA THR A 572 14.69 -22.47 -7.21
C THR A 572 13.90 -22.13 -8.48
N LEU A 573 14.51 -22.32 -9.65
CA LEU A 573 13.89 -22.07 -10.95
C LEU A 573 12.74 -23.07 -11.21
N LEU A 574 12.94 -24.34 -10.88
CA LEU A 574 11.90 -25.38 -10.91
C LEU A 574 10.74 -25.06 -9.96
N GLY A 575 11.03 -24.67 -8.72
CA GLY A 575 9.99 -24.28 -7.75
C GLY A 575 9.17 -23.06 -8.20
N PHE A 576 9.79 -22.11 -8.89
CA PHE A 576 9.09 -20.94 -9.45
C PHE A 576 8.17 -21.33 -10.61
N VAL A 577 8.60 -22.26 -11.48
CA VAL A 577 7.77 -22.79 -12.58
C VAL A 577 6.57 -23.57 -12.04
N VAL A 578 6.76 -24.41 -11.03
CA VAL A 578 5.66 -25.18 -10.39
C VAL A 578 4.62 -24.24 -9.76
N ARG A 579 5.04 -23.16 -9.10
CA ARG A 579 4.13 -22.15 -8.52
C ARG A 579 3.43 -21.25 -9.56
N LEU A 580 3.95 -21.17 -10.78
CA LEU A 580 3.31 -20.44 -11.87
C LEU A 580 2.27 -21.29 -12.62
N LEU A 581 2.36 -22.61 -12.49
CA LEU A 581 1.44 -23.57 -13.10
C LEU A 581 0.32 -24.04 -12.16
N ALA A 582 0.39 -23.68 -10.88
CA ALA A 582 -0.63 -23.89 -9.86
C ALA A 582 -1.30 -22.56 -9.52
#